data_AF-A0A9P1AYD0-F1
#
_entry.id   AF-A0A9P1AYD0-F1
#
_cell.length_a   1.000
_cell.length_b   1.000
_cell.length_c   1.000
_cell.angle_alpha   90.00
_cell.angle_beta   90.00
_cell.angle_gamma   90.00
#
_symmetry.space_group_name_H-M   'P 1'
#
loop_
_entity.id
_entity.type
_entity.pdbx_description
1 polymer ?
#
loop_
_entity_poly.entity_id
_entity_poly.type
_entity_poly.pdbx_seq_one_letter_code
_entity_poly.pdbx_strand_id
1 'polypeptide(L)'
;MIASVAVLFVYRHQVIVGTEHPMHMKTRNLVLILTFNYILYMNMTVPALNTLPADQVAVKIEILKVERCPPKNLPSPDVFIMQTSFDLLPWLLFLIVFVGTECGCLALHSSWILFFSTLSSNFSRKTRILQIKFLGALVLQIAIPTTLCYCPILYCVITTLTDHYWQFANDICVFVFSTHGTISSVCLVLLYDCYRDFLFHCIRKLAFCCKNRGQVQITENASVIRSDISRNAIHASYIT
;
A
#
# COMPACT_ATOMS: atom_id res chain seq x y z
N MET A 1 -3.36 4.41 -6.31
CA MET A 1 -3.29 4.10 -4.87
C MET A 1 -3.96 5.16 -4.00
N ILE A 2 -3.65 6.46 -4.14
CA ILE A 2 -4.28 7.52 -3.32
C ILE A 2 -5.81 7.47 -3.41
N ALA A 3 -6.36 7.32 -4.64
CA ALA A 3 -7.80 7.16 -4.84
C ALA A 3 -8.41 5.95 -4.09
N SER A 4 -7.74 4.79 -4.08
CA SER A 4 -8.23 3.62 -3.35
C SER A 4 -8.17 3.81 -1.82
N VAL A 5 -7.18 4.55 -1.32
CA VAL A 5 -7.07 4.89 0.10
C VAL A 5 -8.19 5.85 0.51
N ALA A 6 -8.41 6.93 -0.26
CA ALA A 6 -9.49 7.88 -0.01
C ALA A 6 -10.86 7.18 -0.02
N VAL A 7 -11.14 6.33 -1.02
CA VAL A 7 -12.37 5.51 -1.09
C VAL A 7 -12.54 4.65 0.16
N LEU A 8 -11.48 4.00 0.63
CA LEU A 8 -11.53 3.16 1.83
C LEU A 8 -11.85 3.98 3.09
N PHE A 9 -11.25 5.16 3.27
CA PHE A 9 -11.55 6.04 4.40
C PHE A 9 -12.98 6.57 4.35
N VAL A 10 -13.45 7.01 3.19
CA VAL A 10 -14.83 7.46 3.00
C VAL A 10 -15.81 6.33 3.30
N TYR A 11 -15.56 5.13 2.75
CA TYR A 11 -16.43 3.97 2.99
C TYR A 11 -16.49 3.60 4.47
N ARG A 12 -15.33 3.48 5.14
CA ARG A 12 -15.27 3.17 6.57
C ARG A 12 -15.98 4.23 7.41
N HIS A 13 -15.78 5.50 7.09
CA HIS A 13 -16.45 6.61 7.77
C HIS A 13 -17.97 6.48 7.65
N GLN A 14 -18.51 6.25 6.45
CA GLN A 14 -19.96 6.09 6.25
C GLN A 14 -20.53 4.90 7.02
N VAL A 15 -19.78 3.79 7.12
CA VAL A 15 -20.19 2.61 7.91
C VAL A 15 -20.20 2.90 9.41
N ILE A 16 -19.22 3.65 9.93
CA ILE A 16 -19.09 3.95 11.37
C ILE A 16 -20.14 4.97 11.83
N VAL A 17 -20.42 5.97 10.98
CA VAL A 17 -21.34 7.08 11.27
C VAL A 17 -22.80 6.61 11.31
N GLY A 18 -23.17 5.60 10.53
CA GLY A 18 -24.54 5.08 10.45
C GLY A 18 -25.52 6.02 9.73
N THR A 19 -26.72 5.54 9.43
CA THR A 19 -27.68 6.25 8.55
C THR A 19 -28.37 7.45 9.18
N GLU A 20 -28.40 7.54 10.52
CA GLU A 20 -29.13 8.57 11.25
C GLU A 20 -28.28 9.81 11.59
N HIS A 21 -26.96 9.70 11.46
CA HIS A 21 -26.05 10.77 11.83
C HIS A 21 -25.96 11.84 10.72
N PRO A 22 -25.88 13.14 11.05
CA PRO A 22 -25.91 14.23 10.07
C PRO A 22 -24.80 14.19 9.01
N MET A 23 -23.65 13.60 9.35
CA MET A 23 -22.51 13.41 8.44
C MET A 23 -22.64 12.21 7.49
N HIS A 24 -23.77 11.49 7.54
CA HIS A 24 -24.06 10.41 6.60
C HIS A 24 -24.40 10.98 5.23
N MET A 25 -23.64 10.56 4.22
CA MET A 25 -23.80 11.03 2.86
C MET A 25 -24.87 10.22 2.12
N LYS A 26 -25.81 10.92 1.47
CA LYS A 26 -26.71 10.27 0.51
C LYS A 26 -25.90 9.65 -0.63
N THR A 27 -26.36 8.50 -1.15
CA THR A 27 -25.66 7.74 -2.21
C THR A 27 -25.24 8.61 -3.39
N ARG A 28 -26.12 9.52 -3.85
CA ARG A 28 -25.79 10.44 -4.95
C ARG A 28 -24.57 11.32 -4.62
N ASN A 29 -24.56 11.95 -3.45
CA ASN A 29 -23.48 12.87 -3.05
C ASN A 29 -22.19 12.09 -2.79
N LEU A 30 -22.31 10.88 -2.23
CA LEU A 30 -21.19 9.97 -2.05
C LEU A 30 -20.53 9.61 -3.38
N VAL A 31 -21.31 9.18 -4.38
CA VAL A 31 -20.78 8.87 -5.72
C VAL A 31 -20.12 10.10 -6.34
N LEU A 32 -20.75 11.28 -6.25
CA LEU A 32 -20.17 12.51 -6.80
C LEU A 32 -18.80 12.83 -6.19
N ILE A 33 -18.66 12.76 -4.86
CA ILE A 33 -17.39 13.02 -4.18
C ILE A 33 -16.34 11.97 -4.57
N LEU A 34 -16.71 10.70 -4.59
CA LEU A 34 -15.80 9.62 -4.98
C LEU A 34 -15.32 9.77 -6.43
N THR A 35 -16.23 10.12 -7.36
CA THR A 35 -15.88 10.37 -8.76
C THR A 35 -14.97 11.60 -8.89
N PHE A 36 -15.28 12.70 -8.19
CA PHE A 36 -14.44 13.90 -8.19
C PHE A 36 -13.02 13.59 -7.69
N ASN A 37 -12.90 12.95 -6.52
CA ASN A 37 -11.63 12.55 -5.95
C ASN A 37 -10.86 11.60 -6.87
N TYR A 38 -11.55 10.62 -7.47
CA TYR A 38 -10.93 9.69 -8.40
C TYR A 38 -10.33 10.42 -9.60
N ILE A 39 -11.08 11.34 -10.23
CA ILE A 39 -10.60 12.14 -11.36
C ILE A 39 -9.41 13.01 -10.94
N LEU A 40 -9.51 13.70 -9.80
CA LEU A 40 -8.42 14.55 -9.29
C LEU A 40 -7.13 13.75 -9.07
N TYR A 41 -7.22 12.61 -8.38
CA TYR A 41 -6.07 11.78 -8.04
C TYR A 41 -5.45 11.08 -9.24
N MET A 42 -6.25 10.68 -10.23
CA MET A 42 -5.72 10.09 -11.47
C MET A 42 -4.98 11.14 -12.33
N ASN A 43 -5.35 12.41 -12.22
CA ASN A 43 -4.73 13.50 -12.98
C ASN A 43 -3.62 14.24 -12.21
N MET A 44 -3.24 13.76 -11.02
CA MET A 44 -2.24 14.41 -10.15
C MET A 44 -0.90 14.70 -10.85
N THR A 45 -0.43 13.80 -11.71
CA THR A 45 0.87 13.90 -12.39
C THR A 45 0.81 14.68 -13.71
N VAL A 46 -0.39 14.99 -14.22
CA VAL A 46 -0.57 15.63 -15.52
C VAL A 46 0.15 16.97 -15.63
N PRO A 47 0.12 17.87 -14.62
CA PRO A 47 0.88 19.11 -14.69
C PRO A 47 2.39 18.87 -14.84
N ALA A 48 2.94 17.86 -14.15
CA ALA A 48 4.35 17.51 -14.27
C ALA A 48 4.74 16.94 -15.64
N LEU A 49 3.82 16.24 -16.29
CA LEU A 49 4.03 15.75 -17.65
C LEU A 49 3.97 16.89 -18.67
N ASN A 50 3.15 17.91 -18.44
CA ASN A 50 2.99 19.05 -19.34
C ASN A 50 4.13 20.08 -19.23
N THR A 51 4.77 20.19 -18.06
CA THR A 51 5.95 21.08 -17.85
C THR A 51 7.27 20.34 -18.04
N LEU A 52 7.24 19.15 -18.65
CA LEU A 52 8.44 18.36 -18.89
C LEU A 52 9.37 19.09 -19.88
N PRO A 53 10.70 19.14 -19.63
CA PRO A 53 11.61 19.75 -20.56
C PRO A 53 11.66 18.94 -21.88
N ALA A 54 11.41 19.64 -23.00
CA ALA A 54 11.38 19.06 -24.34
C ALA A 54 12.74 18.43 -24.73
N ASP A 55 13.85 19.11 -24.40
CA ASP A 55 15.20 18.68 -24.74
C ASP A 55 15.96 18.16 -23.51
N GLN A 56 15.83 16.87 -23.23
CA GLN A 56 16.51 16.20 -22.11
C GLN A 56 18.05 16.29 -22.20
N VAL A 57 18.62 16.28 -23.40
CA VAL A 57 20.07 16.37 -23.60
C VAL A 57 20.59 17.76 -23.25
N ALA A 58 19.88 18.82 -23.66
CA ALA A 58 20.26 20.20 -23.37
C ALA A 58 20.24 20.48 -21.86
N VAL A 59 19.18 20.03 -21.19
CA VAL A 59 19.04 20.19 -19.74
C VAL A 59 20.12 19.43 -18.97
N LYS A 60 20.45 18.20 -19.36
CA LYS A 60 21.56 17.46 -18.72
C LYS A 60 22.89 18.21 -18.85
N ILE A 61 23.17 18.79 -20.01
CA ILE A 61 24.39 19.58 -20.26
C ILE A 61 24.39 20.86 -19.40
N GLU A 62 23.23 21.50 -19.25
CA GLU A 62 23.09 22.70 -18.40
C GLU A 62 23.37 22.38 -16.93
N ILE A 63 22.76 21.33 -16.38
CA ILE A 63 23.00 20.89 -15.00
C ILE A 63 24.48 20.54 -14.79
N LEU A 64 25.12 19.86 -15.75
CA LEU A 64 26.56 19.54 -15.67
C LEU A 64 27.46 20.79 -15.63
N LYS A 65 27.00 21.93 -16.16
CA LYS A 65 27.75 23.19 -16.15
C LYS A 65 27.51 24.01 -14.88
N VAL A 66 26.31 23.92 -14.31
CA VAL A 66 25.89 24.68 -13.13
C VAL A 66 26.34 23.99 -11.84
N GLU A 67 26.22 22.67 -11.78
CA GLU A 67 26.44 21.91 -10.54
C GLU A 67 27.92 21.72 -10.22
N ARG A 68 28.28 22.02 -8.97
CA ARG A 68 29.68 21.96 -8.50
C ARG A 68 30.22 20.52 -8.38
N CYS A 69 29.33 19.54 -8.22
CA CYS A 69 29.68 18.11 -8.13
C CYS A 69 28.54 17.26 -8.73
N PRO A 70 28.49 17.11 -10.07
CA PRO A 70 27.42 16.39 -10.71
C PRO A 70 27.52 14.87 -10.48
N PRO A 71 26.37 14.17 -10.35
CA PRO A 71 26.35 12.72 -10.26
C PRO A 71 26.90 12.08 -11.55
N LYS A 72 27.80 11.10 -11.41
CA LYS A 72 28.53 10.47 -12.54
C LYS A 72 27.60 9.78 -13.54
N ASN A 73 26.42 9.35 -13.10
CA ASN A 73 25.40 8.69 -13.91
C ASN A 73 24.53 9.67 -14.71
N LEU A 74 24.60 10.98 -14.46
CA LEU A 74 23.76 11.99 -15.13
C LEU A 74 23.81 11.97 -16.68
N PRO A 75 24.97 11.73 -17.34
CA PRO A 75 25.04 11.65 -18.80
C PRO A 75 24.41 10.37 -19.38
N SER A 76 24.12 9.38 -18.54
CA SER A 76 23.60 8.09 -18.99
C SER A 76 22.22 8.26 -19.63
N PRO A 77 21.88 7.45 -20.65
CA PRO A 77 20.55 7.47 -21.26
C PRO A 77 19.46 7.05 -20.26
N ASP A 78 19.80 6.27 -19.24
CA ASP A 78 18.86 5.74 -18.24
C ASP A 78 18.41 6.76 -17.18
N VAL A 79 19.09 7.92 -17.11
CA VAL A 79 18.73 8.98 -16.17
C VAL A 79 17.79 9.96 -16.83
N PHE A 80 16.65 10.24 -16.21
CA PHE A 80 15.62 11.12 -16.73
C PHE A 80 15.37 12.30 -15.79
N ILE A 81 15.31 13.51 -16.34
CA ILE A 81 15.09 14.73 -15.57
C ILE A 81 13.61 15.09 -15.69
N MET A 82 12.87 14.86 -14.60
CA MET A 82 11.44 15.14 -14.54
C MET A 82 11.14 16.63 -14.54
N GLN A 83 11.86 17.44 -13.76
CA GLN A 83 11.62 18.88 -13.63
C GLN A 83 12.93 19.61 -13.34
N THR A 84 13.01 20.86 -13.77
CA THR A 84 14.14 21.77 -13.54
C THR A 84 13.74 23.01 -12.74
N SER A 85 12.45 23.36 -12.71
CA SER A 85 11.92 24.50 -11.97
C SER A 85 11.05 24.07 -10.78
N PHE A 86 10.90 24.97 -9.82
CA PHE A 86 10.08 24.77 -8.62
C PHE A 86 8.61 25.17 -8.82
N ASP A 87 8.19 25.47 -10.04
CA ASP A 87 6.84 26.01 -10.34
C ASP A 87 5.71 25.04 -9.97
N LEU A 88 6.01 23.74 -9.96
CA LEU A 88 5.06 22.70 -9.55
C LEU A 88 5.01 22.46 -8.04
N LEU A 89 5.94 23.01 -7.27
CA LEU A 89 5.99 22.80 -5.82
C LEU A 89 4.68 23.23 -5.13
N PRO A 90 4.06 24.39 -5.45
CA PRO A 90 2.76 24.76 -4.86
C PRO A 90 1.63 23.79 -5.20
N TRP A 91 1.60 23.26 -6.42
CA TRP A 91 0.60 22.26 -6.85
C TRP A 91 0.75 20.95 -6.06
N LEU A 92 1.99 20.47 -5.92
CA LEU A 92 2.30 19.28 -5.14
C LEU A 92 1.91 19.46 -3.67
N LEU A 93 2.27 20.60 -3.07
CA LEU A 93 1.91 20.94 -1.69
C LEU A 93 0.40 21.00 -1.49
N PHE A 94 -0.34 21.62 -2.41
CA PHE A 94 -1.80 21.65 -2.38
C PHE A 94 -2.39 20.23 -2.34
N LEU A 95 -1.93 19.34 -3.22
CA LEU A 95 -2.44 17.96 -3.25
C LEU A 95 -2.09 17.17 -1.99
N ILE A 96 -0.88 17.34 -1.45
CA ILE A 96 -0.45 16.68 -0.21
C ILE A 96 -1.32 17.14 0.97
N VAL A 97 -1.58 18.44 1.07
CA VAL A 97 -2.45 19.00 2.11
C VAL A 97 -3.89 18.55 1.90
N PHE A 98 -4.42 18.62 0.68
CA PHE A 98 -5.78 18.21 0.37
C PHE A 98 -6.05 16.74 0.73
N VAL A 99 -5.20 15.82 0.27
CA VAL A 99 -5.30 14.37 0.58
C VAL A 99 -5.16 14.13 2.08
N GLY A 100 -4.17 14.79 2.70
CA GLY A 100 -3.89 14.68 4.13
C GLY A 100 -5.05 15.12 4.99
N THR A 101 -5.63 16.27 4.67
CA THR A 101 -6.78 16.82 5.37
C THR A 101 -8.01 15.95 5.15
N GLU A 102 -8.30 15.51 3.92
CA GLU A 102 -9.45 14.64 3.64
C GLU A 102 -9.36 13.33 4.44
N CYS A 103 -8.27 12.58 4.28
CA CYS A 103 -8.10 11.29 4.93
C CYS A 103 -7.98 11.46 6.45
N GLY A 104 -7.24 12.48 6.91
CA GLY A 104 -7.02 12.77 8.32
C GLY A 104 -8.32 13.16 9.05
N CYS A 105 -9.13 14.05 8.48
CA CYS A 105 -10.40 14.45 9.08
C CYS A 105 -11.37 13.26 9.17
N LEU A 106 -11.50 12.46 8.11
CA LEU A 106 -12.36 11.27 8.11
C LEU A 106 -11.90 10.24 9.15
N ALA A 107 -10.59 10.02 9.23
CA ALA A 107 -9.96 9.12 10.20
C ALA A 107 -10.17 9.57 11.65
N LEU A 108 -9.91 10.85 11.93
CA LEU A 108 -10.09 11.44 13.26
C LEU A 108 -11.54 11.41 13.69
N HIS A 109 -12.46 11.78 12.81
CA HIS A 109 -13.89 11.75 13.09
C HIS A 109 -14.39 10.31 13.33
N SER A 110 -13.96 9.36 12.51
CA SER A 110 -14.27 7.94 12.72
C SER A 110 -13.75 7.43 14.06
N SER A 111 -12.53 7.80 14.42
CA SER A 111 -11.90 7.44 15.69
C SER A 111 -12.64 8.06 16.88
N TRP A 112 -13.06 9.33 16.74
CA TRP A 112 -13.84 10.05 17.74
C TRP A 112 -15.18 9.37 18.01
N ILE A 113 -15.95 9.07 16.96
CA ILE A 113 -17.24 8.38 17.11
C ILE A 113 -17.07 7.03 17.81
N LEU A 114 -16.10 6.23 17.36
CA LEU A 114 -15.80 4.93 17.97
C LEU A 114 -15.43 5.05 19.45
N PHE A 115 -14.58 6.03 19.78
CA PHE A 115 -14.15 6.29 21.14
C PHE A 115 -15.32 6.64 22.07
N PHE A 116 -16.17 7.58 21.66
CA PHE A 116 -17.36 7.94 22.44
C PHE A 116 -18.37 6.80 22.53
N SER A 117 -18.54 6.03 21.46
CA SER A 117 -19.37 4.82 21.46
C SER A 117 -18.87 3.79 22.48
N THR A 118 -17.55 3.61 22.63
CA THR A 118 -16.97 2.75 23.68
C THR A 118 -17.13 3.27 25.11
N LEU A 119 -17.43 4.56 25.31
CA LEU A 119 -17.64 5.16 26.62
C LEU A 119 -19.12 5.21 27.02
N SER A 120 -20.00 5.53 26.07
CA SER A 120 -21.41 5.84 26.35
C SER A 120 -22.38 4.72 26.02
N SER A 121 -22.02 3.77 25.15
CA SER A 121 -22.96 2.74 24.71
C SER A 121 -23.07 1.59 25.72
N ASN A 122 -24.29 1.07 25.90
CA ASN A 122 -24.60 -0.12 26.71
C ASN A 122 -24.16 -1.41 26.02
N PHE A 123 -22.93 -1.45 25.51
CA PHE A 123 -22.37 -2.64 24.91
C PHE A 123 -22.03 -3.67 25.97
N SER A 124 -22.20 -4.96 25.61
CA SER A 124 -21.68 -6.05 26.42
C SER A 124 -20.17 -5.89 26.63
N ARG A 125 -19.65 -6.42 27.75
CA ARG A 125 -18.20 -6.40 28.06
C ARG A 125 -17.36 -6.96 26.91
N LYS A 126 -17.86 -7.98 26.21
CA LYS A 126 -17.19 -8.58 25.05
C LYS A 126 -17.13 -7.63 23.86
N THR A 127 -18.24 -7.02 23.50
CA THR A 127 -18.32 -6.06 22.38
C THR A 127 -17.43 -4.83 22.61
N ARG A 128 -17.38 -4.32 23.85
CA ARG A 128 -16.52 -3.18 24.21
C ARG A 128 -15.04 -3.48 24.00
N ILE A 129 -14.58 -4.67 24.37
CA ILE A 129 -13.18 -5.09 24.14
C ILE A 129 -12.86 -5.15 22.65
N LEU A 130 -13.78 -5.67 21.83
CA LEU A 130 -13.60 -5.70 20.37
C LEU A 130 -13.48 -4.30 19.77
N GLN A 131 -14.33 -3.36 20.21
CA GLN A 131 -14.28 -1.97 19.74
C GLN A 131 -12.98 -1.26 20.11
N ILE A 132 -12.46 -1.47 21.33
CA ILE A 132 -11.17 -0.90 21.75
C ILE A 132 -10.02 -1.45 20.89
N LYS A 133 -10.00 -2.76 20.62
CA LYS A 133 -9.02 -3.37 19.73
C LYS A 133 -9.12 -2.82 18.30
N PHE A 134 -10.34 -2.67 17.79
CA PHE A 134 -10.60 -2.11 16.47
C PHE A 134 -10.12 -0.66 16.36
N LEU A 135 -10.36 0.17 17.38
CA LEU A 135 -9.88 1.54 17.43
C LEU A 135 -8.35 1.61 17.41
N GLY A 136 -7.68 0.78 18.22
CA GLY A 136 -6.21 0.70 18.21
C GLY A 136 -5.64 0.28 16.86
N ALA A 137 -6.23 -0.74 16.23
CA ALA A 137 -5.85 -1.18 14.89
C ALA A 137 -6.06 -0.09 13.84
N LEU A 138 -7.17 0.65 13.93
CA LEU A 138 -7.50 1.75 13.01
C LEU A 138 -6.48 2.89 13.12
N VAL A 139 -6.16 3.34 14.33
CA VAL A 139 -5.14 4.38 14.58
C VAL A 139 -3.79 3.95 14.02
N LEU A 140 -3.37 2.71 14.27
CA LEU A 140 -2.09 2.21 13.79
C LEU A 140 -2.05 2.06 12.25
N GLN A 141 -3.17 1.63 11.65
CA GLN A 141 -3.33 1.55 10.21
C GLN A 141 -3.27 2.93 9.53
N ILE A 142 -3.64 4.02 10.23
CA ILE A 142 -3.47 5.38 9.73
C ILE A 142 -2.03 5.85 9.95
N ALA A 143 -1.49 5.64 11.16
CA ALA A 143 -0.18 6.15 11.54
C ALA A 143 0.96 5.59 10.67
N ILE A 144 1.01 4.27 10.45
CA ILE A 144 2.13 3.63 9.73
C ILE A 144 2.25 4.15 8.28
N PRO A 145 1.21 4.08 7.42
CA PRO A 145 1.32 4.52 6.03
C PRO A 145 1.49 6.03 5.91
N THR A 146 0.89 6.80 6.81
CA THR A 146 1.04 8.26 6.84
C THR A 146 2.49 8.62 7.13
N THR A 147 3.10 8.06 8.16
CA THR A 147 4.52 8.32 8.47
C THR A 147 5.43 7.92 7.31
N LEU A 148 5.23 6.75 6.71
CA LEU A 148 6.03 6.28 5.58
C LEU A 148 5.87 7.14 4.31
N CYS A 149 4.75 7.85 4.17
CA CYS A 149 4.49 8.73 3.03
C CYS A 149 4.99 10.17 3.29
N TYR A 150 4.69 10.73 4.46
CA TYR A 150 5.03 12.12 4.80
C TYR A 150 6.52 12.30 5.12
N CYS A 151 7.22 11.31 5.69
CA CYS A 151 8.65 11.44 5.96
C CYS A 151 9.48 11.69 4.68
N PRO A 152 9.35 10.89 3.60
CA PRO A 152 10.00 11.18 2.31
C PRO A 152 9.62 12.54 1.73
N ILE A 153 8.34 12.92 1.81
CA ILE A 153 7.86 14.21 1.31
C ILE A 153 8.51 15.37 2.05
N LEU A 154 8.54 15.32 3.39
CA LEU A 154 9.16 16.36 4.21
C LEU A 154 10.65 16.47 3.92
N TYR A 155 11.34 15.33 3.76
CA TYR A 155 12.74 15.33 3.33
C TYR A 155 12.91 16.05 1.99
N CYS A 156 12.13 15.69 0.97
CA CYS A 156 12.19 16.33 -0.36
C CYS A 156 11.92 17.84 -0.30
N VAL A 157 10.95 18.29 0.50
CA VAL A 157 10.65 19.71 0.67
C VAL A 157 11.82 20.44 1.35
N ILE A 158 12.38 19.87 2.42
CA ILE A 158 13.51 20.48 3.14
C ILE A 158 14.73 20.59 2.22
N THR A 159 15.11 19.51 1.53
CA THR A 159 16.28 19.52 0.64
C THR A 159 16.10 20.43 -0.57
N THR A 160 14.87 20.57 -1.05
CA THR A 160 14.51 21.55 -2.09
C THR A 160 14.70 22.99 -1.59
N LEU A 161 14.26 23.29 -0.36
CA LEU A 161 14.37 24.64 0.21
C LEU A 161 15.80 25.00 0.62
N THR A 162 16.61 24.02 1.03
CA THR A 162 18.00 24.22 1.44
C THR A 162 19.02 24.06 0.30
N ASP A 163 18.55 23.79 -0.92
CA ASP A 163 19.37 23.51 -2.11
C ASP A 163 20.43 22.42 -1.85
N HIS A 164 20.03 21.39 -1.10
CA HIS A 164 20.92 20.33 -0.65
C HIS A 164 20.61 19.00 -1.34
N TYR A 165 21.44 18.59 -2.29
CA TYR A 165 21.26 17.35 -3.02
C TYR A 165 22.05 16.18 -2.42
N TRP A 166 21.36 15.10 -2.02
CA TRP A 166 22.01 13.87 -1.57
C TRP A 166 21.38 12.62 -2.20
N GLN A 167 22.02 12.12 -3.27
CA GLN A 167 21.52 11.00 -4.09
C GLN A 167 21.08 9.78 -3.28
N PHE A 168 21.92 9.31 -2.36
CA PHE A 168 21.64 8.10 -1.58
C PHE A 168 20.36 8.24 -0.75
N ALA A 169 20.16 9.40 -0.12
CA ALA A 169 18.97 9.67 0.68
C ALA A 169 17.72 9.85 -0.22
N ASN A 170 17.86 10.47 -1.39
CA ASN A 170 16.79 10.53 -2.40
C ASN A 170 16.37 9.13 -2.87
N ASP A 171 17.33 8.23 -3.15
CA ASP A 171 17.05 6.86 -3.58
C ASP A 171 16.30 6.07 -2.50
N ILE A 172 16.70 6.21 -1.23
CA ILE A 172 15.97 5.63 -0.09
C ILE A 172 14.57 6.21 0.00
N CYS A 173 14.41 7.52 -0.15
CA CYS A 173 13.09 8.17 -0.09
C CYS A 173 12.16 7.66 -1.18
N VAL A 174 12.65 7.50 -2.42
CA VAL A 174 11.89 6.91 -3.53
C VAL A 174 11.54 5.45 -3.24
N PHE A 175 12.46 4.67 -2.65
CA PHE A 175 12.19 3.29 -2.25
C PHE A 175 11.10 3.19 -1.16
N VAL A 176 11.18 4.00 -0.11
CA VAL A 176 10.17 4.03 0.96
C VAL A 176 8.82 4.50 0.41
N PHE A 177 8.83 5.57 -0.38
CA PHE A 177 7.63 6.13 -1.00
C PHE A 177 7.01 5.17 -2.02
N SER A 178 7.76 4.35 -2.73
CA SER A 178 7.18 3.36 -3.66
C SER A 178 6.61 2.13 -2.92
N THR A 179 7.19 1.75 -1.79
CA THR A 179 6.79 0.55 -1.01
C THR A 179 5.70 0.82 0.04
N HIS A 180 5.41 2.07 0.41
CA HIS A 180 4.44 2.37 1.47
C HIS A 180 3.05 1.75 1.24
N GLY A 181 2.58 1.62 -0.02
CA GLY A 181 1.28 1.03 -0.34
C GLY A 181 1.21 -0.48 -0.08
N THR A 182 2.30 -1.20 -0.34
CA THR A 182 2.39 -2.64 -0.01
C THR A 182 2.52 -2.83 1.49
N ILE A 183 3.32 -2.01 2.17
CA ILE A 183 3.45 -2.01 3.63
C ILE A 183 2.09 -1.74 4.29
N SER A 184 1.34 -0.75 3.81
CA SER A 184 -0.01 -0.44 4.31
C SER A 184 -0.96 -1.63 4.20
N SER A 185 -0.94 -2.32 3.06
CA SER A 185 -1.77 -3.49 2.82
C SER A 185 -1.39 -4.66 3.73
N VAL A 186 -0.09 -4.91 3.90
CA VAL A 186 0.43 -5.94 4.81
C VAL A 186 0.07 -5.61 6.26
N CYS A 187 0.23 -4.36 6.70
CA CYS A 187 -0.17 -3.91 8.02
C CYS A 187 -1.67 -4.10 8.26
N LEU A 188 -2.53 -3.80 7.28
CA LEU A 188 -3.98 -4.04 7.39
C LEU A 188 -4.27 -5.52 7.67
N VAL A 189 -3.66 -6.43 6.90
CA VAL A 189 -3.88 -7.88 7.06
C VAL A 189 -3.36 -8.36 8.42
N LEU A 190 -2.22 -7.86 8.90
CA LEU A 190 -1.60 -8.29 10.15
C LEU A 190 -2.21 -7.65 11.41
N LEU A 191 -2.85 -6.50 11.33
CA LEU A 191 -3.42 -5.83 12.50
C LEU A 191 -4.85 -6.28 12.82
N TYR A 192 -5.53 -6.89 11.86
CA TYR A 192 -6.92 -7.30 12.02
C TYR A 192 -7.04 -8.80 12.26
N ASP A 193 -7.56 -9.16 13.44
CA ASP A 193 -7.75 -10.55 13.88
C ASP A 193 -8.50 -11.40 12.83
N CYS A 194 -9.61 -10.89 12.26
CA CYS A 194 -10.38 -11.60 11.24
C CYS A 194 -9.57 -11.93 9.97
N TYR A 195 -8.73 -11.00 9.52
CA TYR A 195 -7.90 -11.20 8.33
C TYR A 195 -6.74 -12.15 8.61
N ARG A 196 -6.13 -12.08 9.80
CA ARG A 196 -5.08 -13.01 10.23
C ARG A 196 -5.59 -14.44 10.35
N ASP A 197 -6.75 -14.62 10.99
CA ASP A 197 -7.33 -15.95 11.20
C ASP A 197 -7.68 -16.61 9.87
N PHE A 198 -8.25 -15.84 8.93
CA PHE A 198 -8.49 -16.29 7.56
C PHE A 198 -7.20 -16.64 6.83
N LEU A 199 -6.17 -15.79 6.92
CA LEU A 199 -4.88 -16.04 6.28
C LEU A 199 -4.22 -17.32 6.82
N PHE A 200 -4.18 -17.50 8.14
CA PHE A 200 -3.65 -18.72 8.75
C PHE A 200 -4.47 -19.95 8.39
N HIS A 201 -5.79 -19.84 8.29
CA HIS A 201 -6.64 -20.93 7.81
C HIS A 201 -6.28 -21.33 6.37
N CYS A 202 -6.16 -20.36 5.46
CA CYS A 202 -5.75 -20.59 4.08
C CYS A 202 -4.36 -21.21 3.98
N ILE A 203 -3.38 -20.69 4.74
CA ILE A 203 -2.01 -21.22 4.76
C ILE A 203 -2.00 -22.66 5.28
N ARG A 204 -2.72 -22.96 6.37
CA ARG A 204 -2.82 -24.32 6.91
C ARG A 204 -3.48 -25.27 5.91
N LYS A 205 -4.53 -24.83 5.21
CA LYS A 205 -5.19 -25.62 4.16
C LYS A 205 -4.26 -25.90 2.98
N LEU A 206 -3.51 -24.88 2.51
CA LEU A 206 -2.51 -25.05 1.44
C LEU A 206 -1.37 -25.98 1.86
N ALA A 207 -0.83 -25.82 3.07
CA ALA A 207 0.18 -26.72 3.61
C ALA A 207 -0.34 -28.17 3.73
N PHE A 208 -1.60 -28.35 4.14
CA PHE A 208 -2.23 -29.67 4.20
C PHE A 208 -2.48 -30.26 2.81
N CYS A 209 -2.92 -29.47 1.83
CA CYS A 209 -3.05 -29.90 0.43
C CYS A 209 -1.71 -30.30 -0.18
N CYS A 210 -0.65 -29.51 0.04
CA CYS A 210 0.70 -29.85 -0.44
C CYS A 210 1.24 -31.13 0.23
N LYS A 211 0.97 -31.32 1.53
CA LYS A 211 1.35 -32.54 2.25
C LYS A 211 0.62 -33.78 1.74
N ASN A 212 -0.70 -33.70 1.50
CA ASN A 212 -1.47 -34.81 0.94
C ASN A 212 -1.06 -35.12 -0.50
N ARG A 213 -0.79 -34.12 -1.34
CA ARG A 213 -0.34 -34.34 -2.72
C ARG A 213 1.02 -35.05 -2.79
N GLY A 214 1.94 -34.70 -1.89
CA GLY A 214 3.23 -35.39 -1.75
C GLY A 214 3.08 -36.84 -1.27
N GLN A 215 2.18 -37.11 -0.32
CA GLN A 215 1.93 -38.48 0.16
C GLN A 215 1.26 -39.37 -0.88
N VAL A 216 0.32 -38.82 -1.67
CA VAL A 216 -0.31 -39.57 -2.77
C VAL A 216 0.73 -39.96 -3.82
N GLN A 217 1.61 -39.04 -4.25
CA GLN A 217 2.68 -39.35 -5.21
C GLN A 217 3.68 -40.39 -4.70
N ILE A 218 4.06 -40.35 -3.42
CA ILE A 218 4.98 -41.35 -2.83
C ILE A 218 4.32 -42.74 -2.81
N THR A 219 3.02 -42.80 -2.49
CA THR A 219 2.27 -44.05 -2.40
C THR A 219 2.04 -44.66 -3.79
N GLU A 220 1.73 -43.82 -4.78
CA GLU A 220 1.57 -44.21 -6.17
C GLU A 220 2.90 -44.75 -6.75
N ASN A 221 4.01 -44.04 -6.56
CA ASN A 221 5.33 -44.50 -6.98
C ASN A 221 5.76 -45.80 -6.29
N ALA A 222 5.48 -45.96 -4.99
CA ALA A 222 5.76 -47.20 -4.27
C ALA A 222 4.94 -48.40 -4.78
N SER A 223 3.69 -48.16 -5.19
CA SER A 223 2.82 -49.18 -5.76
C SER A 223 3.29 -49.65 -7.15
N VAL A 224 3.75 -48.73 -7.99
CA VAL A 224 4.32 -49.02 -9.32
C VAL A 224 5.59 -49.86 -9.18
N ILE A 225 6.53 -49.43 -8.32
CA ILE A 225 7.78 -50.17 -8.08
C ILE A 225 7.51 -51.58 -7.54
N ARG A 226 6.55 -51.75 -6.62
CA ARG A 226 6.15 -53.06 -6.12
C ARG A 226 5.56 -53.95 -7.22
N SER A 227 4.79 -53.40 -8.14
CA SER A 227 4.22 -54.14 -9.28
C SER A 227 5.28 -54.61 -10.28
N ASP A 228 6.32 -53.81 -10.50
CA ASP A 228 7.41 -54.15 -11.42
C ASP A 228 8.36 -55.19 -10.82
N ILE A 229 8.65 -55.10 -9.52
CA ILE A 229 9.40 -56.14 -8.80
C ILE A 229 8.66 -57.48 -8.85
N SER A 230 7.33 -57.48 -8.64
CA SER A 230 6.52 -58.70 -8.71
C SER A 230 6.51 -59.31 -10.11
N ARG A 231 6.41 -58.49 -11.17
CA ARG A 231 6.47 -58.98 -12.56
C ARG A 231 7.83 -59.57 -12.90
N ASN A 232 8.91 -58.93 -12.47
CA ASN A 232 10.27 -59.43 -12.71
C ASN A 232 10.57 -60.71 -11.92
N ALA A 233 10.06 -60.85 -10.70
CA ALA A 233 10.20 -62.07 -9.90
C ALA A 233 9.46 -63.27 -10.52
N ILE A 234 8.27 -63.04 -11.11
CA ILE A 234 7.54 -64.07 -11.85
C ILE A 234 8.30 -64.45 -13.12
N HIS A 235 8.87 -63.49 -13.86
CA HIS A 235 9.64 -63.81 -15.06
C HIS A 235 10.92 -64.61 -14.77
N ALA A 236 11.57 -64.36 -13.63
CA ALA A 236 12.78 -65.08 -13.22
C ALA A 236 12.53 -66.55 -12.84
N SER A 237 11.35 -66.89 -12.31
CA SER A 237 11.00 -68.26 -11.92
C SER A 237 10.57 -69.18 -13.07
N TYR A 238 10.40 -68.64 -14.29
CA TYR A 238 10.18 -69.44 -15.51
C TYR A 238 11.47 -69.77 -16.28
N ILE A 239 12.63 -69.25 -15.85
CA ILE A 239 13.92 -69.38 -16.56
C ILE A 239 14.90 -70.33 -15.83
N THR A 240 14.50 -70.91 -14.70
CA THR A 240 15.24 -71.96 -13.95
C THR A 240 14.47 -73.26 -13.92
#